data_AF-A0A1W9U9X7-F1
#
_entry.id   AF-A0A1W9U9X7-F1
#
_cell.length_a   1.000
_cell.length_b   1.000
_cell.length_c   1.000
_cell.angle_alpha   90.00
_cell.angle_beta   90.00
_cell.angle_gamma   90.00
#
_symmetry.space_group_name_H-M   'P 1'
#
loop_
_entity.id
_entity.type
_entity.pdbx_description
1 polymer ?
#
loop_
_entity_poly.entity_id
_entity_poly.type
_entity_poly.pdbx_seq_one_letter_code
_entity_poly.pdbx_strand_id
1 'polypeptide(L)'
;MIAGDTLPTMTGQLTDDDGSVIDISSYTITLHIKYDTPKVVPAVVTDAANGKYEIQWSADDFVKGKWKFELQITDSNGAIQTVNRHEDNDRLLEFIVDGEVA
;
A
#
# COMPACT_ATOMS: atom_id res chain seq x y z
N MET A 1 11.46 9.90 0.35
CA MET A 1 10.99 11.19 0.90
C MET A 1 10.69 12.19 -0.21
N ILE A 2 9.46 12.67 -0.28
CA ILE A 2 9.27 14.10 -0.53
C ILE A 2 9.68 14.76 0.79
N ALA A 3 10.62 15.71 0.77
CA ALA A 3 10.88 16.51 1.97
C ALA A 3 9.61 17.35 2.25
N GLY A 4 9.04 17.27 3.45
CA GLY A 4 7.83 18.03 3.81
C GLY A 4 6.50 17.31 3.59
N ASP A 5 6.48 15.98 3.49
CA ASP A 5 5.22 15.21 3.55
C ASP A 5 4.56 15.38 4.94
N THR A 6 3.46 16.14 4.96
CA THR A 6 2.69 16.46 6.17
C THR A 6 1.49 15.54 6.35
N LEU A 7 1.26 14.60 5.43
CA LEU A 7 0.16 13.63 5.48
C LEU A 7 0.61 12.24 4.99
N PRO A 8 1.52 11.56 5.74
CA PRO A 8 2.19 10.33 5.31
C PRO A 8 1.28 9.10 5.46
N THR A 9 0.20 9.08 4.70
CA THR A 9 -0.88 8.10 4.80
C THR A 9 -1.33 7.65 3.42
N MET A 10 -1.55 6.35 3.23
CA MET A 10 -2.23 5.78 2.07
C MET A 10 -3.47 5.02 2.54
N THR A 11 -4.65 5.47 2.14
CA THR A 11 -5.91 4.77 2.42
C THR A 11 -6.26 3.83 1.28
N GLY A 12 -6.87 2.69 1.60
CA GLY A 12 -7.42 1.76 0.61
C GLY A 12 -8.76 1.19 1.06
N GLN A 13 -9.46 0.59 0.10
CA GLN A 13 -10.69 -0.15 0.33
C GLN A 13 -10.64 -1.45 -0.47
N LEU A 14 -10.97 -2.57 0.16
CA LEU A 14 -11.12 -3.86 -0.49
C LEU A 14 -12.57 -4.09 -0.90
N THR A 15 -12.75 -4.37 -2.18
CA THR A 15 -14.03 -4.74 -2.80
C THR A 15 -13.85 -6.03 -3.58
N ASP A 16 -14.94 -6.77 -3.75
CA ASP A 16 -15.00 -7.91 -4.65
C ASP A 16 -15.00 -7.41 -6.12
N ASP A 17 -14.91 -8.34 -7.07
CA ASP A 17 -14.87 -8.04 -8.51
C ASP A 17 -16.14 -7.31 -9.00
N ASP A 18 -17.25 -7.46 -8.28
CA ASP A 18 -18.52 -6.78 -8.56
C ASP A 18 -18.63 -5.38 -7.91
N GLY A 19 -17.61 -4.95 -7.17
CA GLY A 19 -17.55 -3.68 -6.45
C GLY A 19 -18.21 -3.69 -5.06
N SER A 20 -18.73 -4.83 -4.61
CA SER A 20 -19.25 -5.00 -3.24
C SER A 20 -18.13 -4.93 -2.21
N VAL A 21 -18.41 -4.36 -1.04
CA VAL A 21 -17.41 -4.27 0.04
C VAL A 21 -17.15 -5.64 0.66
N ILE A 22 -15.89 -5.89 1.02
CA ILE A 22 -15.46 -7.12 1.72
C ILE A 22 -15.23 -6.79 3.19
N ASP A 23 -15.70 -7.65 4.10
CA ASP A 23 -15.33 -7.57 5.53
C ASP A 23 -13.89 -8.07 5.72
N ILE A 24 -13.01 -7.18 6.18
CA ILE A 24 -11.58 -7.44 6.33
C ILE A 24 -11.15 -7.63 7.79
N SER A 25 -12.08 -7.90 8.71
CA SER A 25 -11.82 -8.01 10.16
C SER A 25 -10.73 -9.01 10.52
N SER A 26 -10.54 -10.04 9.71
CA SER A 26 -9.56 -11.11 9.90
C SER A 26 -8.47 -11.13 8.83
N TYR A 27 -8.39 -10.08 8.00
CA TYR A 27 -7.41 -10.01 6.92
C TYR A 27 -6.15 -9.30 7.42
N THR A 28 -5.00 -9.66 6.87
CA THR A 28 -3.77 -8.88 7.06
C THR A 28 -3.35 -8.26 5.75
N ILE A 29 -3.05 -6.96 5.77
CA ILE A 29 -2.65 -6.20 4.60
C ILE A 29 -1.28 -5.59 4.87
N THR A 30 -0.31 -5.82 3.98
CA THR A 30 1.05 -5.31 4.11
C THR A 30 1.53 -4.68 2.80
N LEU A 31 2.15 -3.51 2.90
CA LEU A 31 2.90 -2.88 1.81
C LEU A 31 4.33 -3.40 1.83
N HIS A 32 4.80 -3.96 0.72
CA HIS A 32 6.20 -4.30 0.53
C HIS A 32 6.83 -3.35 -0.47
N ILE A 33 7.96 -2.76 -0.11
CA ILE A 33 8.75 -1.88 -0.98
C ILE A 33 10.08 -2.56 -1.25
N LYS A 34 10.42 -2.69 -2.53
CA LYS A 34 11.62 -3.38 -3.00
C LYS A 34 12.86 -2.49 -2.87
N TYR A 35 13.40 -2.40 -1.66
CA TYR A 35 14.78 -1.94 -1.39
C TYR A 35 15.76 -3.11 -1.43
N ASP A 36 17.05 -2.86 -1.18
CA ASP A 36 18.06 -3.92 -1.00
C ASP A 36 17.68 -4.87 0.15
N THR A 37 17.11 -4.31 1.23
CA THR A 37 16.38 -5.05 2.26
C THR A 37 14.91 -4.63 2.19
N PRO A 38 13.98 -5.49 1.75
CA PRO A 38 12.59 -5.10 1.56
C PRO A 38 12.00 -4.43 2.80
N LYS A 39 11.40 -3.25 2.62
CA LYS A 39 10.64 -2.58 3.69
C LYS A 39 9.23 -3.14 3.66
N VAL A 40 8.77 -3.61 4.81
CA VAL A 40 7.41 -4.10 5.02
C VAL A 40 6.71 -3.14 5.96
N VAL A 41 5.53 -2.65 5.57
CA VAL A 41 4.70 -1.77 6.39
C VAL A 41 3.31 -2.37 6.51
N PRO A 42 2.85 -2.73 7.72
CA PRO A 42 1.50 -3.23 7.91
C PRO A 42 0.47 -2.10 7.77
N ALA A 43 -0.70 -2.44 7.24
CA ALA A 43 -1.85 -1.56 7.29
C ALA A 43 -2.54 -1.61 8.65
N VAL A 44 -3.22 -0.53 8.98
CA VAL A 44 -4.19 -0.39 10.07
C VAL A 44 -5.58 -0.49 9.45
N VAL A 45 -6.40 -1.44 9.93
CA VAL A 45 -7.80 -1.52 9.53
C VAL A 45 -8.58 -0.39 10.22
N THR A 46 -9.22 0.46 9.44
CA THR A 46 -9.94 1.65 9.94
C THR A 46 -11.46 1.45 9.96
N ASP A 47 -11.99 0.62 9.06
CA ASP A 47 -13.40 0.21 9.04
C ASP A 47 -13.50 -1.16 8.35
N ALA A 48 -13.44 -2.21 9.17
CA ALA A 48 -13.33 -3.58 8.70
C ALA A 48 -14.55 -4.03 7.89
N ALA A 49 -15.76 -3.69 8.35
CA ALA A 49 -17.02 -4.09 7.72
C ALA A 49 -17.21 -3.47 6.33
N ASN A 50 -16.52 -2.36 6.04
CA ASN A 50 -16.53 -1.69 4.74
C ASN A 50 -15.21 -1.89 3.96
N GLY A 51 -14.34 -2.78 4.40
CA GLY A 51 -13.09 -3.10 3.68
C GLY A 51 -12.01 -2.02 3.76
N LYS A 52 -12.11 -1.04 4.67
CA LYS A 52 -11.20 0.13 4.68
C LYS A 52 -9.99 -0.06 5.57
N TYR A 53 -8.85 0.35 5.05
CA TYR A 53 -7.57 0.31 5.74
C TYR A 53 -6.72 1.53 5.40
N GLU A 54 -5.67 1.72 6.18
CA GLU A 54 -4.69 2.79 6.02
C GLU A 54 -3.28 2.25 6.23
N ILE A 55 -2.33 2.66 5.40
CA ILE A 55 -0.91 2.43 5.62
C ILE A 55 -0.32 3.77 6.04
N GLN A 56 0.27 3.79 7.23
CA GLN A 56 0.86 4.97 7.83
C GLN A 56 2.38 4.81 7.90
N TRP A 57 3.10 5.90 7.68
CA TRP A 57 4.55 5.94 7.84
C TRP A 57 4.98 7.27 8.42
N SER A 58 6.22 7.34 8.88
CA SER A 58 6.90 8.60 9.19
C SER A 58 7.70 9.08 7.98
N ALA A 59 8.01 10.37 7.90
CA ALA A 59 8.78 10.94 6.78
C ALA A 59 10.13 10.23 6.55
N ASP A 60 10.72 9.68 7.62
CA ASP A 60 12.02 9.00 7.60
C ASP A 60 11.94 7.48 7.41
N ASP A 61 10.74 6.90 7.28
CA ASP A 61 10.58 5.45 7.14
C ASP A 61 11.03 4.91 5.78
N PHE A 62 11.14 5.79 4.77
CA PHE A 62 11.38 5.43 3.38
C PHE A 62 12.61 6.11 2.78
N VAL A 63 13.42 5.29 2.12
CA VAL A 63 14.61 5.72 1.40
C VAL A 63 14.20 6.51 0.15
N LYS A 64 14.85 7.66 -0.09
CA LYS A 64 14.64 8.44 -1.32
C LYS A 64 14.98 7.62 -2.56
N GLY A 65 14.21 7.79 -3.64
CA GLY A 65 14.42 7.11 -4.90
C GLY A 65 13.12 6.56 -5.49
N LYS A 66 13.21 6.02 -6.72
CA LYS A 66 12.10 5.34 -7.38
C LYS A 66 12.15 3.87 -7.03
N TRP A 67 11.06 3.36 -6.46
CA TRP A 67 11.01 2.00 -5.93
C TRP A 67 9.74 1.28 -6.39
N LYS A 68 9.87 -0.02 -6.64
CA LYS A 68 8.72 -0.89 -6.86
C LYS A 68 8.08 -1.23 -5.52
N PHE A 69 6.77 -1.34 -5.50
CA PHE A 69 6.02 -1.81 -4.35
C PHE A 69 4.94 -2.80 -4.76
N GLU A 70 4.47 -3.59 -3.80
CA GLU A 70 3.30 -4.46 -3.89
C GLU A 70 2.49 -4.38 -2.60
N LEU A 71 1.18 -4.63 -2.69
CA LEU A 71 0.34 -4.91 -1.53
C LEU A 71 0.14 -6.41 -1.43
N GLN A 72 0.48 -7.01 -0.29
CA GLN A 72 0.13 -8.38 0.04
C GLN A 72 -1.09 -8.37 0.95
N ILE A 73 -2.09 -9.18 0.60
CA ILE A 73 -3.33 -9.37 1.35
C ILE A 73 -3.40 -10.85 1.69
N THR A 74 -3.56 -11.15 2.98
CA THR A 74 -3.82 -12.51 3.45
C THR A 74 -5.23 -12.56 4.01
N ASP A 75 -6.06 -13.45 3.47
CA ASP A 75 -7.44 -13.61 3.91
C ASP A 75 -7.54 -14.42 5.21
N SER A 76 -8.78 -14.62 5.68
CA SER A 76 -9.09 -15.38 6.89
C SER A 76 -8.67 -16.85 6.85
N ASN A 77 -8.50 -17.42 5.66
CA ASN A 77 -8.10 -18.81 5.43
C ASN A 77 -6.58 -18.94 5.22
N GLY A 78 -5.83 -17.84 5.28
CA GLY A 78 -4.40 -17.81 5.02
C GLY A 78 -4.04 -17.78 3.54
N ALA A 79 -5.02 -17.61 2.64
CA ALA A 79 -4.73 -17.44 1.22
C ALA A 79 -4.11 -16.05 0.99
N ILE A 80 -3.02 -16.03 0.24
CA ILE A 80 -2.27 -14.81 -0.04
C ILE A 80 -2.56 -14.36 -1.47
N GLN A 81 -2.92 -13.08 -1.61
CA GLN A 81 -3.01 -12.39 -2.88
C GLN A 81 -2.05 -11.20 -2.87
N THR A 82 -1.36 -10.98 -3.98
CA THR A 82 -0.55 -9.78 -4.16
C THR A 82 -1.20 -8.88 -5.21
N VAL A 83 -1.57 -7.69 -4.79
CA VAL A 83 -2.00 -6.64 -5.71
C VAL A 83 -0.73 -5.94 -6.17
N ASN A 84 -0.18 -6.47 -7.24
CA ASN A 84 0.61 -5.68 -8.17
C ASN A 84 -0.42 -5.01 -9.06
N ARG A 85 -0.66 -3.69 -8.95
CA ARG A 85 -1.41 -3.03 -10.03
C ARG A 85 -0.50 -2.95 -11.26
N HIS A 86 -0.29 -4.09 -11.90
CA HIS A 86 0.51 -4.29 -13.10
C HIS A 86 -0.20 -5.31 -14.02
N GLU A 87 -1.47 -5.09 -14.35
CA GLU A 87 -2.13 -5.74 -15.51
C GLU A 87 -3.07 -4.82 -16.30
N ASP A 88 -3.00 -3.49 -16.11
CA ASP A 88 -3.58 -2.51 -17.06
C ASP A 88 -2.46 -1.71 -17.71
N ASN A 89 -2.15 -2.07 -18.96
CA ASN A 89 -1.00 -1.68 -19.78
C ASN A 89 -0.92 -0.18 -20.18
N ASP A 90 -1.39 0.78 -19.39
CA ASP A 90 -1.30 2.20 -19.82
C ASP A 90 -1.06 3.24 -18.71
N ARG A 91 -0.85 2.83 -17.45
CA ARG A 91 -0.51 3.78 -16.37
C ARG A 91 0.45 3.14 -15.36
N LEU A 92 1.75 3.34 -15.60
CA LEU A 92 2.76 3.18 -14.54
C LEU A 92 2.35 4.06 -13.36
N LEU A 93 1.98 3.47 -12.22
CA LEU A 93 2.05 4.18 -10.95
C LEU A 93 3.53 4.24 -10.56
N GLU A 94 4.23 5.22 -11.14
CA GLU A 94 5.54 5.60 -10.67
C GLU A 94 5.33 6.42 -9.38
N PHE A 95 5.71 5.87 -8.23
CA PHE A 95 5.93 6.71 -7.06
C PHE A 95 7.19 7.52 -7.34
N ILE A 96 7.00 8.71 -7.91
CA ILE A 96 8.10 9.64 -8.16
C ILE A 96 8.44 10.30 -6.83
N VAL A 97 9.56 9.88 -6.24
CA VAL A 97 10.21 10.60 -5.14
C VAL A 97 11.07 11.70 -5.75
N ASP A 98 10.44 12.77 -6.20
CA ASP A 98 11.15 13.94 -6.71
C ASP A 98 11.65 14.78 -5.53
N GLY A 99 12.97 14.96 -5.47
CA GLY A 99 13.58 16.02 -4.70
C GLY A 99 13.84 17.18 -5.64
N GLU A 100 13.02 18.23 -5.55
CA GLU A 100 13.39 19.50 -6.16
C GLU A 100 14.42 20.19 -5.27
N VAL A 101 15.58 20.48 -5.85
CA VAL A 101 16.62 21.30 -5.22
C VAL A 101 16.28 22.74 -5.56
N ALA A 102 16.16 23.57 -4.51
CA ALA A 102 16.09 25.04 -4.45
C ALA A 102 15.91 25.84 -5.75
#